data_AF-A0AAE9F4L1-F1
#
_entry.id   AF-A0AAE9F4L1-F1
#
_cell.length_a   1.000
_cell.length_b   1.000
_cell.length_c   1.000
_cell.angle_alpha   90.00
_cell.angle_beta   90.00
_cell.angle_gamma   90.00
#
_symmetry.space_group_name_H-M   'P 1'
#
loop_
_entity.id
_entity.type
_entity.pdbx_description
1 polymer ?
#
loop_
_entity_poly.entity_id
_entity_poly.type
_entity_poly.pdbx_seq_one_letter_code
_entity_poly.pdbx_strand_id
1 'polypeptide(L)'
;MSLSISADESIFLKTNKTDAILVVDGMKLHVNKAILSYHSDYFNTLFNSEFKEKSMSEIEIKDVQFWEFAALLSLVHGSTVKPHYSYIENILELADRFLLPSVKPYLEGILIISSVSRLDKLRIAEKYNFKDLMSNGIQEFTKEDDIHRLVIDMDYNKLADSTKVRILTQMLFQKSLVDK
;
A
#
# COMPACT_ATOMS: atom_id res chain seq x y z
N MET A 1 0.78 -18.29 15.23
CA MET A 1 1.22 -17.45 14.11
C MET A 1 0.99 -16.01 14.56
N SER A 2 2.06 -15.31 14.92
CA SER A 2 2.00 -14.02 15.63
C SER A 2 1.44 -12.92 14.71
N LEU A 3 0.28 -12.39 15.10
CA LEU A 3 -0.27 -11.12 14.63
C LEU A 3 0.74 -10.01 14.94
N SER A 4 1.41 -9.48 13.94
CA SER A 4 2.11 -8.19 14.07
C SER A 4 1.61 -7.23 12.99
N ILE A 5 0.30 -6.99 13.00
CA ILE A 5 -0.25 -5.71 12.56
C ILE A 5 -0.40 -4.89 13.84
N SER A 6 0.68 -4.39 14.43
CA SER A 6 0.53 -3.41 15.50
C SER A 6 0.53 -2.03 14.87
N ALA A 7 -0.58 -1.64 14.23
CA ALA A 7 -0.88 -0.21 14.23
C ALA A 7 -0.86 0.18 15.71
N ASP A 8 -0.02 1.16 16.07
CA ASP A 8 0.10 1.57 17.46
C ASP A 8 -1.26 2.14 17.88
N GLU A 9 -2.10 1.34 18.54
CA GLU A 9 -3.46 1.71 18.94
C GLU A 9 -3.47 3.02 19.75
N SER A 10 -2.33 3.36 20.38
CA SER A 10 -2.17 4.61 21.11
C SER A 10 -2.37 5.85 20.24
N ILE A 11 -2.11 5.79 18.92
CA ILE A 11 -2.30 6.92 18.01
C ILE A 11 -3.77 7.29 17.84
N PHE A 12 -4.68 6.34 18.12
CA PHE A 12 -6.12 6.52 17.98
C PHE A 12 -6.83 6.72 19.33
N LEU A 13 -6.07 6.97 20.40
CA LEU A 13 -6.62 7.39 21.68
C LEU A 13 -7.18 8.81 21.58
N LYS A 14 -8.21 9.09 22.38
CA LYS A 14 -8.74 10.44 22.52
C LYS A 14 -7.67 11.38 23.06
N THR A 15 -7.40 12.46 22.33
CA THR A 15 -6.50 13.54 22.77
C THR A 15 -7.16 14.90 22.54
N ASN A 16 -6.49 15.97 22.97
CA ASN A 16 -6.88 17.34 22.62
C ASN A 16 -6.68 17.68 21.13
N LYS A 17 -6.08 16.78 20.33
CA LYS A 17 -5.86 16.94 18.89
C LYS A 17 -6.86 16.17 18.03
N THR A 18 -7.77 15.39 18.63
CA THR A 18 -8.77 14.58 17.92
C THR A 18 -10.16 15.18 18.09
N ASP A 19 -10.94 15.24 17.01
CA ASP A 19 -12.24 15.91 16.91
C ASP A 19 -13.29 15.11 16.13
N ALA A 20 -12.98 13.86 15.79
CA ALA A 20 -13.90 12.86 15.24
C ALA A 20 -13.62 11.46 15.81
N ILE A 21 -14.63 10.59 15.72
CA ILE A 21 -14.51 9.16 16.03
C ILE A 21 -14.99 8.39 14.80
N LEU A 22 -14.10 7.59 14.22
CA LEU A 22 -14.45 6.58 13.23
C LEU A 22 -14.63 5.24 13.93
N VAL A 23 -15.69 4.51 13.60
CA VAL A 23 -15.99 3.20 14.19
C VAL A 23 -15.85 2.12 13.13
N VAL A 24 -14.98 1.15 13.38
CA VAL A 24 -14.73 0.00 12.50
C VAL A 24 -14.76 -1.27 13.34
N ASP A 25 -15.54 -2.27 12.94
CA ASP A 25 -15.72 -3.52 13.71
C ASP A 25 -16.07 -3.29 15.19
N GLY A 26 -16.81 -2.22 15.49
CA GLY A 26 -17.16 -1.80 16.85
C GLY A 26 -16.03 -1.12 17.64
N MET A 27 -14.82 -1.07 17.09
CA MET A 27 -13.65 -0.40 17.68
C MET A 27 -13.60 1.08 17.26
N LYS A 28 -13.16 1.92 18.19
CA LYS A 28 -13.16 3.39 18.04
C LYS A 28 -11.77 3.91 17.68
N LEU A 29 -11.71 4.69 16.61
CA LEU A 29 -10.52 5.39 16.17
C LEU A 29 -10.72 6.90 16.35
N HIS A 30 -10.08 7.51 17.36
CA HIS A 30 -10.10 8.96 17.51
C HIS A 30 -9.15 9.60 16.51
N VAL A 31 -9.67 10.48 15.65
CA VAL A 31 -8.94 11.07 14.52
C VAL A 31 -9.04 12.58 14.50
N ASN A 32 -8.17 13.21 13.72
CA ASN A 32 -8.22 14.65 13.43
C ASN A 32 -8.85 14.87 12.04
N LYS A 33 -10.01 15.52 11.99
CA LYS A 33 -10.76 15.81 10.75
C LYS A 33 -9.91 16.59 9.76
N ALA A 34 -9.22 17.65 10.21
CA ALA A 34 -8.46 18.52 9.33
C ALA A 34 -7.31 17.78 8.62
N ILE A 35 -6.57 16.90 9.33
CA ILE A 35 -5.51 16.08 8.74
C ILE A 35 -6.11 15.13 7.68
N LEU A 36 -7.15 14.37 8.02
CA LEU A 36 -7.74 13.43 7.07
C LEU A 36 -8.37 14.13 5.86
N SER A 37 -9.08 15.24 6.07
CA SER A 37 -9.65 16.06 4.99
C SER A 37 -8.59 16.66 4.08
N TYR A 38 -7.42 17.04 4.63
CA TYR A 38 -6.33 17.57 3.83
C TYR A 38 -5.72 16.51 2.89
N HIS A 39 -5.67 15.25 3.35
CA HIS A 39 -5.07 14.15 2.59
C HIS A 39 -6.07 13.37 1.72
N SER A 40 -7.38 13.57 1.90
CA SER A 40 -8.42 12.78 1.22
C SER A 40 -9.69 13.58 0.95
N ASP A 41 -10.08 13.61 -0.31
CA ASP A 41 -11.36 14.19 -0.75
C ASP A 41 -12.57 13.42 -0.20
N TYR A 42 -12.42 12.11 0.04
CA TYR A 42 -13.45 11.30 0.69
C TYR A 42 -13.69 11.80 2.11
N PHE A 43 -12.64 11.92 2.93
CA PHE A 43 -12.77 12.39 4.31
C PHE A 43 -13.17 13.87 4.37
N ASN A 44 -12.68 14.69 3.44
CA ASN A 44 -13.14 16.07 3.31
C ASN A 44 -14.65 16.14 3.10
N THR A 45 -15.17 15.34 2.17
CA THR A 45 -16.62 15.25 1.93
C THR A 45 -17.35 14.71 3.16
N LEU A 46 -16.85 13.63 3.78
CA LEU A 46 -17.45 13.00 4.95
C LEU A 46 -17.61 13.99 6.12
N PHE A 47 -16.60 14.82 6.38
CA PHE A 47 -16.57 15.70 7.54
C PHE A 47 -17.15 17.10 7.29
N ASN A 48 -17.15 17.60 6.04
CA ASN A 48 -17.49 18.99 5.75
C ASN A 48 -18.75 19.20 4.90
N SER A 49 -19.30 18.15 4.28
CA SER A 49 -20.55 18.24 3.50
C SER A 49 -21.79 18.42 4.38
N GLU A 50 -22.92 18.84 3.80
CA GLU A 50 -24.19 19.01 4.53
C GLU A 50 -24.93 17.69 4.81
N PHE A 51 -24.25 16.54 4.72
CA PHE A 51 -24.82 15.26 5.13
C PHE A 51 -24.87 15.13 6.66
N LYS A 52 -25.68 14.20 7.14
CA LYS A 52 -25.90 13.97 8.58
C LYS A 52 -24.59 13.64 9.32
N GLU A 53 -23.62 13.03 8.64
CA GLU A 53 -22.33 12.62 9.18
C GLU A 53 -21.53 13.81 9.73
N LYS A 54 -21.70 15.01 9.18
CA LYS A 54 -21.04 16.23 9.65
C LYS A 54 -21.32 16.55 11.13
N SER A 55 -22.53 16.23 11.60
CA SER A 55 -22.97 16.47 12.99
C SER A 55 -22.89 15.23 13.88
N MET A 56 -22.48 14.06 13.35
CA MET A 56 -22.37 12.83 14.13
C MET A 56 -21.11 12.83 15.00
N SER A 57 -21.26 12.37 16.24
CA SER A 57 -20.14 12.18 17.18
C SER A 57 -19.30 10.94 16.86
N GLU A 58 -19.91 9.93 16.24
CA GLU A 58 -19.30 8.67 15.85
C GLU A 58 -19.79 8.30 14.46
N ILE A 59 -18.87 7.98 13.55
CA ILE A 59 -19.17 7.67 12.14
C ILE A 59 -18.68 6.24 11.86
N GLU A 60 -19.62 5.36 11.51
CA GLU A 60 -19.33 3.97 11.18
C GLU A 60 -18.73 3.87 9.77
N ILE A 61 -17.57 3.21 9.65
CA ILE A 61 -16.96 2.86 8.36
C ILE A 61 -17.14 1.37 8.13
N LYS A 62 -17.94 1.02 7.12
CA LYS A 62 -18.33 -0.35 6.81
C LYS A 62 -17.43 -1.00 5.77
N ASP A 63 -17.46 -2.33 5.74
CA ASP A 63 -16.79 -3.17 4.75
C ASP A 63 -15.26 -2.96 4.72
N VAL A 64 -14.66 -2.79 5.89
CA VAL A 64 -13.21 -2.70 6.08
C VAL A 64 -12.81 -3.51 7.31
N GLN A 65 -11.63 -4.11 7.30
CA GLN A 65 -11.07 -4.75 8.48
C GLN A 65 -10.36 -3.70 9.35
N PHE A 66 -10.63 -3.71 10.66
CA PHE A 66 -10.05 -2.74 11.60
C PHE A 66 -8.54 -2.56 11.45
N TRP A 67 -7.77 -3.65 11.45
CA TRP A 67 -6.31 -3.57 11.45
C TRP A 67 -5.74 -2.96 10.17
N GLU A 68 -6.35 -3.25 9.02
CA GLU A 68 -5.93 -2.71 7.72
C GLU A 68 -6.28 -1.22 7.61
N PHE A 69 -7.47 -0.84 8.08
CA PHE A 69 -7.92 0.55 8.09
C PHE A 69 -7.13 1.40 9.09
N ALA A 70 -6.88 0.88 10.29
CA ALA A 70 -6.02 1.51 11.29
C ALA A 70 -4.60 1.69 10.74
N ALA A 71 -4.03 0.68 10.07
CA ALA A 71 -2.73 0.81 9.42
C ALA A 71 -2.72 1.93 8.35
N LEU A 72 -3.75 2.00 7.50
CA LEU A 72 -3.88 3.06 6.50
C LEU A 72 -3.88 4.46 7.14
N LEU A 73 -4.73 4.69 8.15
CA LEU A 73 -4.83 5.98 8.81
C LEU A 73 -3.55 6.34 9.58
N SER A 74 -2.86 5.34 10.14
CA SER A 74 -1.56 5.53 10.80
C SER A 74 -0.54 6.19 9.86
N LEU A 75 -0.54 5.80 8.58
CA LEU A 75 0.37 6.37 7.57
C LEU A 75 0.08 7.85 7.31
N VAL A 76 -1.20 8.23 7.29
CA VAL A 76 -1.63 9.63 7.11
C VAL A 76 -1.22 10.48 8.31
N HIS A 77 -1.27 9.91 9.51
CA HIS A 77 -0.86 10.56 10.75
C HIS A 77 0.67 10.56 10.99
N GLY A 78 1.47 10.07 10.03
CA GLY A 78 2.93 10.10 10.10
C GLY A 78 3.53 9.05 11.05
N SER A 79 2.81 7.96 11.32
CA SER A 79 3.36 6.83 12.08
C SER A 79 4.60 6.26 11.40
N THR A 80 5.60 5.89 12.20
CA THR A 80 6.83 5.25 11.72
C THR A 80 6.69 3.74 11.61
N VAL A 81 5.58 3.17 12.07
CA VAL A 81 5.33 1.73 12.01
C VAL A 81 5.07 1.30 10.57
N LYS A 82 5.91 0.38 10.09
CA LYS A 82 5.80 -0.19 8.75
C LYS A 82 4.79 -1.35 8.76
N PRO A 83 3.74 -1.34 7.94
CA PRO A 83 2.90 -2.52 7.75
C PRO A 83 3.72 -3.67 7.18
N HIS A 84 3.37 -4.90 7.57
CA HIS A 84 3.98 -6.09 6.96
C HIS A 84 3.57 -6.18 5.48
N TYR A 85 4.49 -6.60 4.62
CA TYR A 85 4.32 -6.55 3.16
C TYR A 85 3.09 -7.33 2.66
N SER A 86 2.70 -8.40 3.36
CA SER A 86 1.53 -9.22 3.01
C SER A 86 0.19 -8.46 3.08
N TYR A 87 0.13 -7.32 3.78
CA TYR A 87 -1.08 -6.50 3.89
C TYR A 87 -1.04 -5.25 3.00
N ILE A 88 0.08 -4.99 2.31
CA ILE A 88 0.25 -3.76 1.55
C ILE A 88 -0.79 -3.64 0.43
N GLU A 89 -1.13 -4.74 -0.26
CA GLU A 89 -2.15 -4.67 -1.29
C GLU A 89 -3.53 -4.31 -0.73
N ASN A 90 -3.93 -4.88 0.42
CA ASN A 90 -5.18 -4.52 1.09
C ASN A 90 -5.18 -3.03 1.48
N ILE A 91 -4.06 -2.53 2.02
CA ILE A 91 -3.91 -1.12 2.37
C ILE A 91 -3.96 -0.23 1.11
N LEU A 92 -3.39 -0.67 -0.02
CA LEU A 92 -3.45 0.05 -1.30
C LEU A 92 -4.88 0.12 -1.85
N GLU A 93 -5.65 -0.96 -1.74
CA GLU A 93 -7.07 -0.99 -2.13
C GLU A 93 -7.90 -0.01 -1.27
N LEU A 94 -7.65 0.02 0.04
CA LEU A 94 -8.27 0.99 0.93
C LEU A 94 -7.81 2.42 0.61
N ALA A 95 -6.54 2.64 0.29
CA ALA A 95 -6.02 3.95 -0.09
C ALA A 95 -6.72 4.49 -1.35
N ASP A 96 -6.96 3.64 -2.34
CA ASP A 96 -7.74 4.01 -3.53
C ASP A 96 -9.22 4.27 -3.19
N ARG A 97 -9.85 3.40 -2.39
CA ARG A 97 -11.25 3.56 -1.96
C ARG A 97 -11.49 4.86 -1.19
N PHE A 98 -10.58 5.21 -0.28
CA PHE A 98 -10.67 6.39 0.57
C PHE A 98 -9.93 7.60 0.01
N LEU A 99 -9.52 7.57 -1.26
CA LEU A 99 -8.87 8.69 -1.96
C LEU A 99 -7.68 9.28 -1.19
N LEU A 100 -6.78 8.40 -0.71
CA LEU A 100 -5.57 8.74 0.04
C LEU A 100 -4.30 8.51 -0.79
N PRO A 101 -4.08 9.23 -1.91
CA PRO A 101 -2.94 8.96 -2.80
C PRO A 101 -1.58 9.18 -2.14
N SER A 102 -1.50 10.01 -1.09
CA SER A 102 -0.24 10.36 -0.41
C SER A 102 0.43 9.19 0.30
N VAL A 103 -0.28 8.11 0.61
CA VAL A 103 0.32 6.92 1.27
C VAL A 103 1.04 6.01 0.27
N LYS A 104 0.70 6.10 -1.03
CA LYS A 104 1.20 5.19 -2.06
C LYS A 104 2.72 5.16 -2.20
N PRO A 105 3.44 6.31 -2.24
CA PRO A 105 4.91 6.29 -2.34
C PRO A 105 5.59 5.62 -1.15
N TYR A 106 5.01 5.73 0.05
CA TYR A 106 5.54 5.06 1.24
C TYR A 106 5.40 3.54 1.15
N LEU A 107 4.24 3.06 0.69
CA LEU A 107 3.98 1.64 0.49
C LEU A 107 4.84 1.06 -0.64
N GLU A 108 5.03 1.80 -1.73
CA GLU A 108 5.97 1.46 -2.81
C GLU A 108 7.38 1.25 -2.25
N GLY A 109 7.87 2.18 -1.43
CA GLY A 109 9.17 2.08 -0.77
C GLY A 109 9.33 0.85 0.12
N ILE A 110 8.28 0.44 0.84
CA ILE A 110 8.32 -0.80 1.65
C ILE A 110 8.40 -2.02 0.73
N LEU A 111 7.61 -2.08 -0.34
CA LEU A 111 7.61 -3.20 -1.28
C LEU A 111 9.00 -3.39 -1.92
N ILE A 112 9.67 -2.30 -2.29
CA ILE A 112 11.02 -2.33 -2.89
C ILE A 112 12.00 -3.09 -1.98
N ILE A 113 12.03 -2.77 -0.67
CA ILE A 113 12.97 -3.38 0.28
C ILE A 113 12.45 -4.68 0.93
N SER A 114 11.25 -5.12 0.57
CA SER A 114 10.62 -6.31 1.14
C SER A 114 11.15 -7.61 0.51
N SER A 115 10.81 -8.72 1.15
CA SER A 115 11.04 -10.08 0.64
C SER A 115 9.95 -10.58 -0.31
N VAL A 116 9.07 -9.70 -0.81
CA VAL A 116 8.06 -10.04 -1.83
C VAL A 116 8.78 -10.57 -3.07
N SER A 117 8.20 -11.59 -3.71
CA SER A 117 8.79 -12.18 -4.91
C SER A 117 8.93 -11.12 -6.01
N ARG A 118 10.00 -11.18 -6.81
CA ARG A 118 10.20 -10.25 -7.93
C ARG A 118 9.01 -10.23 -8.91
N LEU A 119 8.36 -11.38 -9.16
CA LEU A 119 7.18 -11.44 -10.02
C LEU A 119 5.97 -10.74 -9.38
N ASP A 120 5.74 -10.91 -8.08
CA ASP A 120 4.70 -10.16 -7.37
C ASP A 120 4.99 -8.68 -7.31
N LYS A 121 6.25 -8.25 -7.10
CA LYS A 121 6.62 -6.84 -7.17
C LYS A 121 6.21 -6.23 -8.51
N LEU A 122 6.46 -6.94 -9.62
CA LEU A 122 6.06 -6.49 -10.95
C LEU A 122 4.54 -6.46 -11.14
N ARG A 123 3.82 -7.50 -10.69
CA ARG A 123 2.36 -7.55 -10.75
C ARG A 123 1.72 -6.39 -9.97
N ILE A 124 2.19 -6.14 -8.75
CA ILE A 124 1.72 -5.03 -7.90
C ILE A 124 2.06 -3.70 -8.58
N ALA A 125 3.26 -3.59 -9.16
CA ALA A 125 3.68 -2.40 -9.87
C ALA A 125 2.82 -2.08 -11.11
N GLU A 126 2.37 -3.09 -11.85
CA GLU A 126 1.39 -2.93 -12.93
C GLU A 126 0.04 -2.46 -12.39
N LYS A 127 -0.49 -3.16 -11.37
CA LYS A 127 -1.82 -2.87 -10.78
C LYS A 127 -1.94 -1.43 -10.28
N TYR A 128 -0.90 -0.90 -9.63
CA TYR A 128 -0.92 0.42 -9.00
C TYR A 128 -0.07 1.48 -9.72
N ASN A 129 0.53 1.15 -10.87
CA ASN A 129 1.40 2.03 -11.66
C ASN A 129 2.62 2.58 -10.88
N PHE A 130 3.27 1.69 -10.13
CA PHE A 130 4.46 1.99 -9.31
C PHE A 130 5.75 1.87 -10.13
N LYS A 131 6.28 3.00 -10.58
CA LYS A 131 7.41 3.06 -11.51
C LYS A 131 8.74 2.65 -10.87
N ASP A 132 8.94 2.96 -9.60
CA ASP A 132 10.18 2.65 -8.89
C ASP A 132 10.17 1.17 -8.50
N LEU A 133 9.03 0.64 -8.05
CA LEU A 133 8.87 -0.80 -7.81
C LEU A 133 9.03 -1.62 -9.10
N MET A 134 8.46 -1.15 -10.21
CA MET A 134 8.63 -1.76 -11.52
C MET A 134 10.10 -1.82 -11.95
N SER A 135 10.82 -0.70 -11.80
CA SER A 135 12.23 -0.61 -12.17
C SER A 135 13.10 -1.50 -11.28
N ASN A 136 12.84 -1.49 -9.97
CA ASN A 136 13.53 -2.34 -9.00
C ASN A 136 13.28 -3.83 -9.28
N GLY A 137 12.02 -4.24 -9.45
CA GLY A 137 11.66 -5.63 -9.71
C GLY A 137 12.25 -6.18 -11.01
N ILE A 138 12.37 -5.35 -12.06
CA ILE A 138 13.06 -5.75 -13.30
C ILE A 138 14.55 -5.97 -13.06
N GLN A 139 15.21 -5.10 -12.29
CA GLN A 139 16.64 -5.20 -12.01
C GLN A 139 17.03 -6.48 -11.23
N GLU A 140 16.08 -7.12 -10.56
CA GLU A 140 16.29 -8.41 -9.88
C GLU A 140 16.40 -9.61 -10.85
N PHE A 141 16.14 -9.41 -12.14
CA PHE A 141 16.39 -10.42 -13.17
C PHE A 141 17.77 -10.20 -13.80
N THR A 142 18.48 -11.31 -13.97
CA THR A 142 19.87 -11.35 -14.43
C THR A 142 20.06 -12.34 -15.57
N LYS A 143 21.23 -12.28 -16.22
CA LYS A 143 21.60 -13.26 -17.26
C LYS A 143 21.72 -14.71 -16.76
N GLU A 144 21.84 -14.91 -15.44
CA GLU A 144 21.97 -16.23 -14.81
C GLU A 144 20.61 -16.88 -14.55
N ASP A 145 19.52 -16.13 -14.72
CA ASP A 145 18.17 -16.67 -14.56
C ASP A 145 17.79 -17.62 -15.70
N ASP A 146 17.19 -18.75 -15.33
CA ASP A 146 16.70 -19.74 -16.28
C ASP A 146 15.42 -19.23 -16.98
N ILE A 147 15.58 -18.82 -18.25
CA ILE A 147 14.48 -18.36 -19.09
C ILE A 147 13.40 -19.43 -19.25
N HIS A 148 13.78 -20.71 -19.41
CA HIS A 148 12.81 -21.78 -19.60
C HIS A 148 11.93 -21.97 -18.38
N ARG A 149 12.54 -21.89 -17.17
CA ARG A 149 11.78 -21.91 -15.93
C ARG A 149 10.89 -20.68 -15.76
N LEU A 150 11.37 -19.50 -16.17
CA LEU A 150 10.62 -18.25 -16.07
C LEU A 150 9.35 -18.25 -16.95
N VAL A 151 9.46 -18.68 -18.21
CA VAL A 151 8.33 -18.60 -19.15
C VAL A 151 7.19 -19.58 -18.83
N ILE A 152 7.49 -20.67 -18.12
CA ILE A 152 6.47 -21.63 -17.65
C ILE A 152 5.87 -21.23 -16.30
N ASP A 153 6.41 -20.22 -15.62
CA ASP A 153 5.90 -19.75 -14.34
C ASP A 153 4.50 -19.11 -14.51
N MET A 154 3.56 -19.51 -13.68
CA MET A 154 2.17 -19.02 -13.77
C MET A 154 2.07 -17.53 -13.45
N ASP A 155 2.88 -17.01 -12.55
CA ASP A 155 2.85 -15.60 -12.17
C ASP A 155 3.52 -14.72 -13.23
N TYR A 156 4.57 -15.21 -13.89
CA TYR A 156 5.13 -14.56 -15.08
C TYR A 156 4.08 -14.41 -16.19
N ASN A 157 3.28 -15.45 -16.41
CA ASN A 157 2.26 -15.45 -17.46
C ASN A 157 1.13 -14.44 -17.22
N LYS A 158 0.87 -14.05 -15.97
CA LYS A 158 -0.11 -13.02 -15.60
C LYS A 158 0.35 -11.59 -15.88
N LEU A 159 1.66 -11.35 -16.08
CA LEU A 159 2.19 -10.02 -16.36
C LEU A 159 1.80 -9.53 -17.75
N ALA A 160 1.77 -8.22 -17.95
CA ALA A 160 1.58 -7.64 -19.27
C ALA A 160 2.75 -7.97 -20.21
N ASP A 161 2.48 -8.07 -21.51
CA ASP A 161 3.49 -8.40 -22.52
C ASP A 161 4.64 -7.37 -22.54
N SER A 162 4.34 -6.10 -22.29
CA SER A 162 5.36 -5.05 -22.17
C SER A 162 6.33 -5.31 -21.01
N THR A 163 5.83 -5.80 -19.87
CA THR A 163 6.65 -6.17 -18.72
C THR A 163 7.47 -7.42 -19.00
N LYS A 164 6.87 -8.43 -19.64
CA LYS A 164 7.58 -9.64 -20.10
C LYS A 164 8.75 -9.30 -21.02
N VAL A 165 8.54 -8.42 -21.99
CA VAL A 165 9.60 -7.92 -22.88
C VAL A 165 10.69 -7.20 -22.10
N ARG A 166 10.35 -6.36 -21.12
CA ARG A 166 11.34 -5.65 -20.29
C ARG A 166 12.18 -6.60 -19.45
N ILE A 167 11.58 -7.65 -18.88
CA ILE A 167 12.31 -8.69 -18.13
C ILE A 167 13.32 -9.40 -19.06
N LEU A 168 12.85 -9.91 -20.20
CA LEU A 168 13.72 -10.62 -21.15
C LEU A 168 14.83 -9.72 -21.69
N THR A 169 14.51 -8.45 -21.98
CA THR A 169 15.49 -7.43 -22.38
C THR A 169 16.54 -7.23 -21.28
N GLN A 170 16.12 -7.07 -20.02
CA GLN A 170 17.04 -6.92 -18.90
C GLN A 170 17.99 -8.12 -18.75
N MET A 171 17.47 -9.34 -18.89
CA MET A 171 18.29 -10.57 -18.82
C MET A 171 19.31 -10.66 -19.96
N LEU A 172 18.95 -10.22 -21.17
CA LEU A 172 19.83 -10.23 -22.35
C LEU A 172 20.94 -9.17 -22.27
N PHE A 173 20.64 -7.99 -21.71
CA PHE A 173 21.53 -6.82 -21.79
C PHE A 173 22.30 -6.49 -20.49
N GLN A 174 22.18 -7.30 -19.43
CA GLN A 174 23.01 -7.12 -18.25
C GLN A 174 24.49 -7.41 -18.61
N LYS A 175 25.26 -6.35 -18.89
CA LYS A 175 26.71 -6.42 -19.12
C LYS A 175 27.36 -7.15 -17.94
N SER A 176 28.17 -8.16 -18.24
CA SER A 176 29.19 -8.69 -17.33
C SER A 176 29.98 -7.51 -16.75
N LEU A 177 29.75 -7.18 -15.48
CA LEU A 177 30.65 -6.31 -14.71
C LEU A 177 31.86 -7.08 -14.16
N VAL A 178 32.05 -8.35 -14.60
CA VAL A 178 33.09 -9.25 -14.09
C VAL A 178 34.26 -9.39 -15.08
N ASP A 179 34.18 -8.80 -16.28
CA ASP A 179 35.28 -8.77 -17.23
C ASP A 179 35.87 -7.36 -17.37
N LYS A 180 36.55 -6.89 -16.31
CA LYS A 180 37.56 -5.82 -16.36
C LYS A 180 38.68 -6.06 -15.36
#